data_AF-A0A819X456-F1
#
_entry.id   AF-A0A819X456-F1
#
_cell.length_a   1.000
_cell.length_b   1.000
_cell.length_c   1.000
_cell.angle_alpha   90.00
_cell.angle_beta   90.00
_cell.angle_gamma   90.00
#
_symmetry.space_group_name_H-M   'P 1'
#
loop_
_entity.id
_entity.type
_entity.pdbx_description
1 polymer ?
#
loop_
_entity_poly.entity_id
_entity_poly.type
_entity_poly.pdbx_seq_one_letter_code
_entity_poly.pdbx_strand_id
1 'polypeptide(L)'
;MDIDLQPLPAITYTTVGGIIDLYLFTGPTAQDVIQQYWDVIGKPTMPPYWSLGFHLCRYAYNSIDNLRAVIKRMHDAQFPYDVQWTDIDAMSSHLDFTYDKTTFNGLPDLVRSLQSEGKHYVNIIDPGISSTQPSGSYAPYDDGLKRAIFMTKFNSTEPIIGKVWPGLTAFPDFTNENSIEWWTNVAATFHDIIPFDGIWIDMNEPSNFVDGSHIGCTNNSLDNPPFVPHVLGNTLYAFTVCPSAQQALSSHYNLHNMYGYFEARATNLALKTIRHKRPFVLSRSSFAGSGQFTAHWTGDNNSTFEDMYFSIPAIISFNIFGIPNTGADICGFGLDTTEELCTRWMQLGAFYPFMRNHNAGKDQDPAVFSWTAQQIMKQALLMRYSFIPFWYTLHHQAAMASKTLVQPLHFEFPDDDNTIGIDQQFLIGRAILVSPNLVSNTTVVHAYIPQDVWYEFPSGSQVKDVGIFTDLDAPLEKINVHIRGNFIIPMQIPGDNLMMGRGNPFTLLVAQSMSGNATGNLFWDDGDSLDSIETKTYNYFEFSCSLNTLTINAIVANYKDSPMRLELVRLLGVSKTVMSVNVNGKEHKDFYYNIPDQILAVHSLDMDMLAQSIQKIEWTTAH
;
A
#
# COMPACT_ATOMS: atom_id res chain seq x y z
N MET A 1 13.04 -10.79 20.76
CA MET A 1 12.42 -11.86 21.58
C MET A 1 12.28 -13.07 20.70
N ASP A 2 12.26 -14.27 21.27
CA ASP A 2 11.92 -15.49 20.52
C ASP A 2 10.47 -15.89 20.80
N ILE A 3 9.81 -16.44 19.78
CA ILE A 3 8.47 -17.04 19.86
C ILE A 3 8.59 -18.46 19.33
N ASP A 4 8.58 -19.44 20.23
CA ASP A 4 8.71 -20.85 19.88
C ASP A 4 7.33 -21.52 19.74
N LEU A 5 7.09 -22.14 18.58
CA LEU A 5 5.89 -22.92 18.28
C LEU A 5 6.17 -24.41 18.51
N GLN A 6 5.32 -25.09 19.29
CA GLN A 6 5.51 -26.50 19.64
C GLN A 6 4.48 -27.42 18.95
N PRO A 7 4.79 -28.72 18.72
CA PRO A 7 3.88 -29.67 18.05
C PRO A 7 2.60 -30.00 18.83
N LEU A 8 2.62 -29.94 20.17
CA LEU A 8 1.41 -29.71 20.95
C LEU A 8 1.15 -28.21 20.88
N PRO A 9 -0.06 -27.71 20.53
CA PRO A 9 -0.28 -26.30 20.29
C PRO A 9 -0.01 -25.51 21.58
N ALA A 10 1.21 -24.99 21.67
CA ALA A 10 1.75 -24.21 22.76
C ALA A 10 2.73 -23.21 22.15
N ILE A 11 2.70 -22.00 22.68
CA ILE A 11 3.55 -20.88 22.28
C ILE A 11 4.37 -20.47 23.50
N THR A 12 5.69 -20.40 23.35
CA THR A 12 6.58 -19.88 24.41
C THR A 12 7.18 -18.55 23.96
N TYR A 13 7.01 -17.52 24.78
CA TYR A 13 7.60 -16.20 24.57
C TYR A 13 8.83 -16.05 25.45
N THR A 14 9.99 -15.81 24.83
CA THR A 14 11.25 -15.56 25.55
C THR A 14 11.74 -14.15 25.26
N THR A 15 11.56 -13.24 26.22
CA THR A 15 11.91 -11.82 26.12
C THR A 15 13.22 -11.52 26.85
N VAL A 16 13.95 -10.49 26.38
CA VAL A 16 15.22 -10.07 26.98
C VAL A 16 15.06 -8.98 28.04
N GLY A 17 13.91 -8.29 28.06
CA GLY A 17 13.60 -7.25 29.04
C GLY A 17 12.11 -6.90 29.05
N GLY A 18 11.77 -5.79 29.71
CA GLY A 18 10.39 -5.29 29.81
C GLY A 18 9.53 -6.04 30.83
N ILE A 19 8.22 -6.06 30.57
CA ILE A 19 7.21 -6.76 31.37
C ILE A 19 6.40 -7.69 30.46
N ILE A 20 5.63 -8.59 31.06
CA ILE A 20 4.61 -9.37 30.36
C ILE A 20 3.29 -8.58 30.43
N ASP A 21 2.90 -7.97 29.31
CA ASP A 21 1.61 -7.31 29.12
C ASP A 21 0.88 -8.03 27.98
N LEU A 22 -0.22 -8.73 28.30
CA LEU A 22 -0.91 -9.65 27.39
C LEU A 22 -2.35 -9.22 27.18
N TYR A 23 -2.73 -9.14 25.90
CA TYR A 23 -4.10 -8.89 25.45
C TYR A 23 -4.63 -10.18 24.81
N LEU A 24 -5.86 -10.56 25.18
CA LEU A 24 -6.58 -11.69 24.58
C LEU A 24 -7.81 -11.16 23.85
N PHE A 25 -7.84 -11.36 22.55
CA PHE A 25 -8.94 -10.97 21.66
C PHE A 25 -9.75 -12.21 21.29
N THR A 26 -11.05 -12.22 21.58
CA THR A 26 -11.87 -13.44 21.59
C THR A 26 -12.76 -13.63 20.37
N GLY A 27 -12.78 -12.67 19.43
CA GLY A 27 -13.58 -12.79 18.20
C GLY A 27 -15.08 -12.56 18.41
N PRO A 28 -15.97 -13.33 17.74
CA PRO A 28 -15.76 -14.73 17.36
C PRO A 28 -15.18 -14.97 15.96
N THR A 29 -15.26 -14.01 15.03
CA THR A 29 -14.65 -14.16 13.69
C THR A 29 -13.20 -13.67 13.68
N ALA A 30 -12.41 -14.09 12.69
CA ALA A 30 -11.05 -13.58 12.50
C ALA A 30 -11.04 -12.05 12.31
N GLN A 31 -12.02 -11.51 11.60
CA GLN A 31 -12.18 -10.07 11.42
C GLN A 31 -12.51 -9.35 12.75
N ASP A 32 -13.31 -9.95 13.64
CA ASP A 32 -13.58 -9.39 14.97
C ASP A 32 -12.32 -9.38 15.84
N VAL A 33 -11.50 -10.44 15.78
CA VAL A 33 -10.21 -10.52 16.48
C VAL A 33 -9.28 -9.39 16.02
N ILE A 34 -9.17 -9.19 14.71
CA ILE A 34 -8.33 -8.13 14.13
C ILE A 34 -8.85 -6.75 14.51
N GLN A 35 -10.17 -6.54 14.47
CA GLN A 35 -10.77 -5.28 14.90
C GLN A 35 -10.44 -4.98 16.37
N GLN A 36 -10.60 -5.96 17.26
CA GLN A 36 -10.30 -5.81 18.69
C GLN A 36 -8.81 -5.48 18.92
N TYR A 37 -7.91 -6.10 18.14
CA TYR A 37 -6.49 -5.78 18.16
C TYR A 37 -6.22 -4.33 17.72
N TRP A 38 -6.80 -3.89 16.59
CA TRP A 38 -6.62 -2.52 16.08
C TRP A 38 -7.21 -1.45 16.99
N ASP A 39 -8.29 -1.76 17.72
CA ASP A 39 -8.87 -0.86 18.71
C ASP A 39 -7.90 -0.60 19.88
N VAL A 40 -6.94 -1.51 20.15
CA VAL A 40 -5.88 -1.33 21.13
C VAL A 40 -4.68 -0.59 20.54
N ILE A 41 -4.17 -1.01 19.38
CA ILE A 41 -2.94 -0.46 18.81
C ILE A 41 -3.13 0.83 18.02
N GLY A 42 -4.39 1.21 17.76
CA GLY A 42 -4.78 2.34 16.92
C GLY A 42 -5.01 1.94 15.47
N LYS A 43 -6.01 2.60 14.85
CA LYS A 43 -6.47 2.32 13.49
C LYS A 43 -5.54 2.94 12.45
N PRO A 44 -5.37 2.31 11.27
CA PRO A 44 -4.54 2.89 10.23
C PRO A 44 -5.10 4.22 9.71
N THR A 45 -4.22 5.13 9.30
CA THR A 45 -4.66 6.42 8.74
C THR A 45 -5.24 6.25 7.34
N MET A 46 -6.19 7.12 6.99
CA MET A 46 -6.65 7.24 5.60
C MET A 46 -5.50 7.75 4.72
N PRO A 47 -5.09 7.04 3.66
CA PRO A 47 -4.05 7.52 2.76
C PRO A 47 -4.59 8.60 1.83
N PRO A 48 -3.72 9.44 1.23
CA PRO A 48 -4.14 10.28 0.12
C PRO A 48 -4.44 9.42 -1.13
N TYR A 49 -5.46 9.81 -1.90
CA TYR A 49 -5.98 9.03 -3.03
C TYR A 49 -4.90 8.71 -4.08
N TRP A 50 -4.01 9.68 -4.36
CA TRP A 50 -2.92 9.51 -5.33
C TRP A 50 -1.93 8.40 -4.95
N SER A 51 -1.79 8.08 -3.65
CA SER A 51 -0.87 7.03 -3.18
C SER A 51 -1.36 5.60 -3.45
N LEU A 52 -2.58 5.46 -3.99
CA LEU A 52 -3.09 4.18 -4.48
C LEU A 52 -2.73 3.94 -5.96
N GLY A 53 -2.16 4.93 -6.64
CA GLY A 53 -1.74 4.82 -8.03
C GLY A 53 -0.52 3.91 -8.20
N PHE A 54 0.07 3.93 -9.39
CA PHE A 54 1.33 3.24 -9.65
C PHE A 54 2.53 4.13 -9.32
N HIS A 55 3.47 3.57 -8.55
CA HIS A 55 4.71 4.20 -8.12
C HIS A 55 5.89 3.60 -8.87
N LEU A 56 6.83 4.43 -9.31
CA LEU A 56 8.03 4.00 -10.02
C LEU A 56 9.28 4.59 -9.36
N CYS A 57 10.19 3.71 -9.01
CA CYS A 57 11.46 4.01 -8.37
C CYS A 57 12.56 3.10 -8.93
N ARG A 58 13.80 3.42 -8.60
CA ARG A 58 14.95 2.51 -8.58
C ARG A 58 16.04 3.13 -7.72
N TYR A 59 16.90 2.29 -7.18
CA TYR A 59 18.20 2.72 -6.75
C TYR A 59 19.04 3.05 -7.98
N ALA A 60 19.67 4.23 -7.97
CA ALA A 60 20.60 4.68 -8.99
C ALA A 60 19.96 4.93 -10.37
N TYR A 61 19.11 5.96 -10.48
CA TYR A 61 18.90 6.63 -11.79
C TYR A 61 20.21 7.26 -12.29
N ASN A 62 21.11 7.62 -11.38
CA ASN A 62 22.46 8.18 -11.59
C ASN A 62 22.51 9.60 -12.17
N SER A 63 21.45 10.11 -12.80
CA SER A 63 21.39 11.49 -13.29
C SER A 63 19.98 11.96 -13.56
N ILE A 64 19.79 13.28 -13.62
CA ILE A 64 18.52 13.90 -14.02
C ILE A 64 18.10 13.51 -15.44
N ASP A 65 19.05 13.29 -16.35
CA ASP A 65 18.74 12.96 -17.75
C ASP A 65 18.25 11.52 -17.88
N ASN A 66 18.83 10.59 -17.11
CA ASN A 66 18.33 9.23 -17.03
C ASN A 66 16.92 9.20 -16.42
N LEU A 67 16.68 9.96 -15.34
CA LEU A 67 15.36 10.09 -14.73
C LEU A 67 14.33 10.64 -15.74
N ARG A 68 14.67 11.71 -16.47
CA ARG A 68 13.82 12.25 -17.56
C ARG A 68 13.57 11.23 -18.66
N ALA A 69 14.57 10.43 -19.03
CA ALA A 69 14.41 9.39 -20.04
C ALA A 69 13.41 8.30 -19.60
N VAL A 70 13.43 7.90 -18.32
CA VAL A 70 12.45 6.97 -17.74
C VAL A 70 11.05 7.55 -17.78
N ILE A 71 10.87 8.79 -17.31
CA ILE A 71 9.58 9.49 -17.32
C ILE A 71 9.06 9.59 -18.77
N LYS A 72 9.93 9.97 -19.70
CA LYS A 72 9.58 10.12 -21.11
C LYS A 72 9.14 8.78 -21.73
N ARG A 73 9.87 7.69 -21.52
CA ARG A 73 9.49 6.38 -22.11
C ARG A 73 8.18 5.85 -21.53
N MET A 74 7.92 6.05 -20.23
CA MET A 74 6.64 5.70 -19.60
C MET A 74 5.47 6.49 -20.22
N HIS A 75 5.67 7.78 -20.43
CA HIS A 75 4.70 8.65 -21.12
C HIS A 75 4.49 8.22 -22.58
N ASP A 76 5.55 8.04 -23.36
CA ASP A 76 5.48 7.64 -24.78
C ASP A 76 4.80 6.27 -24.95
N ALA A 77 5.03 5.34 -24.01
CA ALA A 77 4.39 4.04 -23.96
C ALA A 77 2.96 4.07 -23.39
N GLN A 78 2.46 5.24 -22.95
CA GLN A 78 1.13 5.46 -22.40
C GLN A 78 0.80 4.55 -21.21
N PHE A 79 1.73 4.46 -20.25
CA PHE A 79 1.48 3.77 -18.98
C PHE A 79 0.83 4.72 -17.97
N PRO A 80 -0.29 4.33 -17.33
CA PRO A 80 -0.81 5.06 -16.19
C PRO A 80 0.22 5.10 -15.07
N TYR A 81 0.44 6.28 -14.50
CA TYR A 81 1.56 6.50 -13.58
C TYR A 81 1.37 7.76 -12.73
N ASP A 82 1.46 7.61 -11.40
CA ASP A 82 1.12 8.69 -10.46
C ASP A 82 2.31 9.28 -9.71
N VAL A 83 3.32 8.47 -9.34
CA VAL A 83 4.33 8.92 -8.37
C VAL A 83 5.75 8.59 -8.80
N GLN A 84 6.57 9.63 -8.95
CA GLN A 84 8.00 9.52 -9.21
C GLN A 84 8.82 9.59 -7.95
N TRP A 85 9.77 8.67 -7.88
CA TRP A 85 10.64 8.51 -6.73
C TRP A 85 12.08 8.83 -7.13
N THR A 86 12.88 9.26 -6.17
CA THR A 86 14.33 9.18 -6.25
C THR A 86 14.89 8.55 -5.00
N ASP A 87 15.89 7.72 -5.19
CA ASP A 87 16.68 7.10 -4.13
C ASP A 87 17.85 8.03 -3.71
N ILE A 88 18.76 7.52 -2.89
CA ILE A 88 19.90 8.25 -2.31
C ILE A 88 20.87 8.79 -3.37
N ASP A 89 20.78 8.34 -4.63
CA ASP A 89 21.59 8.85 -5.74
C ASP A 89 21.27 10.31 -6.09
N ALA A 90 20.07 10.79 -5.75
CA ALA A 90 19.72 12.20 -5.92
C ALA A 90 20.39 13.11 -4.88
N MET A 91 20.81 12.57 -3.73
CA MET A 91 21.42 13.34 -2.64
C MET A 91 22.86 13.75 -2.95
N SER A 92 23.31 14.88 -2.40
CA SER A 92 24.73 15.25 -2.50
C SER A 92 25.55 14.37 -1.55
N SER A 93 26.37 13.47 -2.10
CA SER A 93 27.21 12.55 -1.29
C SER A 93 26.41 11.74 -0.25
N HIS A 94 25.17 11.36 -0.58
CA HIS A 94 24.24 10.63 0.31
C HIS A 94 23.89 11.39 1.61
N LEU A 95 24.02 12.72 1.63
CA LEU A 95 23.63 13.54 2.78
C LEU A 95 22.13 13.83 2.74
N ASP A 96 21.40 13.41 3.77
CA ASP A 96 19.97 13.72 3.92
C ASP A 96 19.70 15.23 3.84
N PHE A 97 18.52 15.58 3.33
CA PHE A 97 18.07 16.96 3.11
C PHE A 97 18.96 17.77 2.15
N THR A 98 19.63 17.08 1.22
CA THR A 98 20.38 17.69 0.12
C THR A 98 20.01 17.05 -1.22
N TYR A 99 20.40 17.70 -2.31
CA TYR A 99 20.42 17.06 -3.64
C TYR A 99 21.70 17.46 -4.40
N ASP A 100 22.18 16.60 -5.28
CA ASP A 100 23.35 16.88 -6.10
C ASP A 100 23.02 17.90 -7.19
N LYS A 101 23.53 19.12 -7.04
CA LYS A 101 23.28 20.25 -7.96
C LYS A 101 23.98 20.12 -9.31
N THR A 102 24.88 19.16 -9.48
CA THR A 102 25.58 18.89 -10.74
C THR A 102 24.89 17.75 -11.48
N THR A 103 24.75 16.60 -10.82
CA THR A 103 24.22 15.36 -11.40
C THR A 103 22.69 15.38 -11.51
N PHE A 104 22.04 16.04 -10.56
CA PHE A 104 20.58 16.23 -10.51
C PHE A 104 20.16 17.69 -10.73
N ASN A 105 20.92 18.42 -11.56
CA ASN A 105 20.61 19.81 -11.88
C ASN A 105 19.23 19.95 -12.55
N GLY A 106 18.35 20.75 -11.95
CA GLY A 106 16.96 20.94 -12.40
C GLY A 106 15.96 19.93 -11.82
N LEU A 107 16.33 19.12 -10.84
CA LEU A 107 15.39 18.25 -10.11
C LEU A 107 14.19 19.02 -9.52
N PRO A 108 14.36 20.18 -8.83
CA PRO A 108 13.22 20.97 -8.36
C PRO A 108 12.21 21.35 -9.46
N ASP A 109 12.70 21.69 -10.65
CA ASP A 109 11.85 22.11 -11.77
C ASP A 109 11.16 20.90 -12.42
N LEU A 110 11.83 19.74 -12.47
CA LEU A 110 11.20 18.49 -12.89
C LEU A 110 10.06 18.11 -11.96
N VAL A 111 10.24 18.20 -10.63
CA VAL A 111 9.19 17.91 -9.65
C VAL A 111 7.99 18.82 -9.85
N ARG A 112 8.20 20.14 -10.01
CA ARG A 112 7.11 21.09 -10.31
C ARG A 112 6.40 20.78 -11.64
N SER A 113 7.14 20.33 -12.66
CA SER A 113 6.54 19.91 -13.93
C SER A 113 5.63 18.70 -13.74
N LEU A 114 6.10 17.67 -13.03
CA LEU A 114 5.31 16.46 -12.72
C LEU A 114 4.02 16.83 -11.97
N GLN A 115 4.12 17.71 -10.98
CA GLN A 115 2.97 18.18 -10.20
C GLN A 115 1.96 18.97 -11.04
N SER A 116 2.42 19.75 -12.01
CA SER A 116 1.53 20.46 -12.94
C SER A 116 0.74 19.51 -13.86
N GLU A 117 1.22 18.28 -14.04
CA GLU A 117 0.57 17.20 -14.78
C GLU A 117 -0.29 16.28 -13.87
N GLY A 118 -0.41 16.60 -12.59
CA GLY A 118 -1.17 15.81 -11.60
C GLY A 118 -0.44 14.58 -11.07
N LYS A 119 0.89 14.49 -11.27
CA LYS A 119 1.76 13.46 -10.67
C LYS A 119 2.34 13.96 -9.35
N HIS A 120 2.89 13.04 -8.56
CA HIS A 120 3.45 13.31 -7.25
C HIS A 120 4.92 12.88 -7.18
N TYR A 121 5.64 13.40 -6.20
CA TYR A 121 7.04 13.08 -5.99
C TYR A 121 7.33 12.61 -4.57
N VAL A 122 8.10 11.54 -4.42
CA VAL A 122 8.55 11.01 -3.12
C VAL A 122 10.06 10.84 -3.13
N ASN A 123 10.75 11.35 -2.13
CA ASN A 123 12.18 11.11 -1.95
C ASN A 123 12.43 10.19 -0.75
N ILE A 124 13.51 9.42 -0.84
CA ILE A 124 14.07 8.72 0.32
C ILE A 124 14.71 9.72 1.30
N ILE A 125 14.67 9.39 2.59
CA ILE A 125 15.41 10.00 3.68
C ILE A 125 15.86 8.86 4.61
N ASP A 126 17.13 8.88 5.01
CA ASP A 126 17.65 7.96 6.02
C ASP A 126 17.67 8.63 7.40
N PRO A 127 17.68 7.85 8.50
CA PRO A 127 17.87 8.39 9.83
C PRO A 127 19.33 8.76 10.13
N GLY A 128 20.30 8.22 9.38
CA GLY A 128 21.73 8.37 9.69
C GLY A 128 22.31 9.70 9.23
N ILE A 129 22.49 10.66 10.14
CA ILE A 129 22.98 12.00 9.81
C ILE A 129 24.52 12.04 9.81
N SER A 130 25.12 12.42 8.68
CA SER A 130 26.59 12.52 8.52
C SER A 130 27.24 13.41 9.59
N SER A 131 28.22 12.84 10.28
CA SER A 131 28.92 13.47 11.41
C SER A 131 30.31 14.01 11.07
N THR A 132 30.74 13.87 9.81
CA THR A 132 32.12 14.16 9.37
C THR A 132 32.25 15.43 8.54
N GLN A 133 31.15 16.12 8.28
CA GLN A 133 31.18 17.36 7.52
C GLN A 133 31.86 18.48 8.32
N PRO A 134 32.59 19.41 7.67
CA PRO A 134 33.13 20.59 8.35
C PRO A 134 32.04 21.35 9.12
N SER A 135 32.37 21.84 10.32
CA SER A 135 31.40 22.59 11.12
C SER A 135 30.87 23.81 10.35
N GLY A 136 29.54 23.96 10.33
CA GLY A 136 28.84 25.01 9.59
C GLY A 136 28.56 24.68 8.12
N SER A 137 28.97 23.52 7.60
CA SER A 137 28.68 23.12 6.22
C SER A 137 27.51 22.15 6.07
N TYR A 138 26.99 21.59 7.16
CA TYR A 138 25.89 20.63 7.11
C TYR A 138 24.90 20.86 8.26
N ALA A 139 23.93 21.75 7.99
CA ALA A 139 22.97 22.22 8.97
C ALA A 139 22.18 21.12 9.72
N PRO A 140 21.75 20.00 9.08
CA PRO A 140 21.09 18.91 9.80
C PRO A 140 21.92 18.39 10.99
N TYR A 141 23.23 18.18 10.82
CA TYR A 141 24.11 17.73 11.90
C TYR A 141 24.43 18.85 12.90
N ASP A 142 24.80 20.04 12.42
CA ASP A 142 25.19 21.16 13.28
C ASP A 142 24.03 21.58 14.22
N ASP A 143 22.81 21.69 13.70
CA ASP A 143 21.63 22.03 14.52
C ASP A 143 21.22 20.87 15.43
N GLY A 144 21.33 19.62 14.94
CA GLY A 144 21.04 18.44 15.75
C GLY A 144 21.96 18.32 16.98
N LEU A 145 23.26 18.59 16.80
CA LEU A 145 24.22 18.66 17.91
C LEU A 145 23.86 19.76 18.90
N LYS A 146 23.52 20.96 18.40
CA LYS A 146 23.15 22.11 19.24
C LYS A 146 21.89 21.84 20.07
N ARG A 147 20.94 21.10 19.53
CA ARG A 147 19.67 20.71 20.18
C ARG A 147 19.78 19.44 21.03
N ALA A 148 20.93 18.77 21.03
CA ALA A 148 21.17 17.50 21.71
C ALA A 148 20.13 16.42 21.35
N ILE A 149 19.88 16.24 20.05
CA ILE A 149 18.83 15.32 19.54
C ILE A 149 19.34 13.91 19.23
N PHE A 150 20.65 13.69 19.17
CA PHE A 150 21.20 12.39 18.80
C PHE A 150 21.21 11.42 20.00
N MET A 151 21.02 10.13 19.71
CA MET A 151 21.32 9.04 20.63
C MET A 151 22.74 9.17 21.18
N THR A 152 22.92 8.93 22.47
CA THR A 152 24.22 9.09 23.12
C THR A 152 24.82 7.76 23.56
N LYS A 153 26.15 7.74 23.76
CA LYS A 153 26.85 6.57 24.31
C LYS A 153 26.40 6.33 25.77
N PHE A 154 26.55 5.10 26.25
CA PHE A 154 26.26 4.75 27.64
C PHE A 154 27.02 5.65 28.63
N ASN A 155 26.30 6.25 29.60
CA ASN A 155 26.84 7.17 30.60
C ASN A 155 27.66 8.35 30.02
N SER A 156 27.27 8.85 28.84
CA SER A 156 27.92 9.98 28.18
C SER A 156 26.88 10.92 27.56
N THR A 157 27.27 12.18 27.34
CA THR A 157 26.48 13.13 26.53
C THR A 157 26.94 13.17 25.07
N GLU A 158 27.97 12.39 24.72
CA GLU A 158 28.47 12.32 23.35
C GLU A 158 27.56 11.46 22.48
N PRO A 159 27.26 11.88 21.23
CA PRO A 159 26.54 11.05 20.28
C PRO A 159 27.21 9.69 20.07
N ILE A 160 26.39 8.64 19.95
CA ILE A 160 26.85 7.37 19.40
C ILE A 160 27.01 7.52 17.89
N ILE A 161 28.16 7.10 17.37
CA ILE A 161 28.51 7.24 15.95
C ILE A 161 28.63 5.86 15.32
N GLY A 162 27.76 5.57 14.35
CA GLY A 162 27.80 4.39 13.50
C GLY A 162 28.30 4.72 12.10
N LYS A 163 27.87 3.94 11.12
CA LYS A 163 28.22 4.12 9.71
C LYS A 163 27.07 3.68 8.79
N VAL A 164 26.64 4.56 7.90
CA VAL A 164 25.71 4.24 6.80
C VAL A 164 26.20 4.88 5.49
N TRP A 165 25.31 5.20 4.55
CA TRP A 165 25.63 5.69 3.20
C TRP A 165 26.57 6.90 3.13
N PRO A 166 26.37 7.99 3.90
CA PRO A 166 27.29 9.13 3.91
C PRO A 166 28.57 8.92 4.75
N GLY A 167 28.87 7.70 5.19
CA GLY A 167 30.01 7.40 6.06
C GLY A 167 29.62 7.41 7.54
N LEU A 168 30.42 8.05 8.40
CA LEU A 168 30.15 8.03 9.84
C LEU A 168 28.94 8.91 10.19
N THR A 169 28.00 8.35 10.94
CA THR A 169 26.70 8.99 11.21
C THR A 169 26.30 8.97 12.66
N ALA A 170 25.60 10.02 13.08
CA ALA A 170 24.84 10.05 14.33
C ALA A 170 23.37 9.71 14.04
N PHE A 171 22.68 9.12 15.02
CA PHE A 171 21.29 8.67 14.89
C PHE A 171 20.38 9.56 15.74
N PRO A 172 19.40 10.28 15.17
CA PRO A 172 18.41 11.03 15.91
C PRO A 172 17.63 10.15 16.88
N ASP A 173 17.41 10.65 18.08
CA ASP A 173 16.50 10.04 19.03
C ASP A 173 15.08 10.58 18.81
N PHE A 174 14.27 9.87 18.04
CA PHE A 174 12.87 10.26 17.77
C PHE A 174 11.93 10.13 18.98
N THR A 175 12.44 9.70 20.14
CA THR A 175 11.68 9.76 21.41
C THR A 175 11.80 11.11 22.12
N ASN A 176 12.73 11.96 21.68
CA ASN A 176 12.94 13.31 22.18
C ASN A 176 12.10 14.32 21.37
N GLU A 177 11.31 15.16 22.05
CA GLU A 177 10.47 16.19 21.40
C GLU A 177 11.29 17.20 20.58
N ASN A 178 12.51 17.53 21.02
CA ASN A 178 13.40 18.42 20.26
C ASN A 178 13.79 17.82 18.91
N SER A 179 13.89 16.48 18.81
CA SER A 179 14.17 15.79 17.56
C SER A 179 13.02 15.93 16.58
N ILE A 180 11.78 15.90 17.07
CA ILE A 180 10.58 16.04 16.24
C ILE A 180 10.50 17.46 15.64
N GLU A 181 10.76 18.49 16.47
CA GLU A 181 10.82 19.88 16.01
C GLU A 181 11.96 20.07 14.99
N TRP A 182 13.16 19.55 15.31
CA TRP A 182 14.31 19.57 14.40
C TRP A 182 13.99 18.90 13.06
N TRP A 183 13.45 17.68 13.08
CA TRP A 183 13.08 16.91 11.89
C TRP A 183 12.09 17.66 11.01
N THR A 184 11.07 18.26 11.63
CA THR A 184 10.06 19.06 10.93
C THR A 184 10.71 20.28 10.26
N ASN A 185 11.60 20.98 10.96
CA ASN A 185 12.26 22.19 10.44
C ASN A 185 13.22 21.89 9.29
N VAL A 186 14.02 20.82 9.38
CA VAL A 186 14.95 20.44 8.30
C VAL A 186 14.18 19.93 7.08
N ALA A 187 13.11 19.15 7.29
CA ALA A 187 12.23 18.71 6.20
C ALA A 187 11.51 19.89 5.54
N ALA A 188 11.03 20.88 6.31
CA ALA A 188 10.39 22.09 5.77
C ALA A 188 11.37 22.89 4.90
N THR A 189 12.60 23.08 5.39
CA THR A 189 13.65 23.79 4.64
C THR A 189 13.98 23.07 3.33
N PHE A 190 14.01 21.74 3.33
CA PHE A 190 14.23 20.97 2.12
C PHE A 190 13.02 21.01 1.17
N HIS A 191 11.80 21.01 1.72
CA HIS A 191 10.57 21.12 0.95
C HIS A 191 10.46 22.45 0.18
N ASP A 192 10.99 23.55 0.74
CA ASP A 192 11.09 24.84 0.04
C ASP A 192 11.98 24.77 -1.22
N ILE A 193 12.91 23.81 -1.26
CA ILE A 193 13.80 23.58 -2.40
C ILE A 193 13.16 22.60 -3.39
N ILE A 194 12.77 21.41 -2.89
CA ILE A 194 12.12 20.35 -3.66
C ILE A 194 10.76 20.08 -3.01
N PRO A 195 9.64 20.47 -3.66
CA PRO A 195 8.32 20.36 -3.05
C PRO A 195 7.81 18.92 -3.10
N PHE A 196 8.36 18.03 -2.28
CA PHE A 196 7.98 16.62 -2.23
C PHE A 196 6.57 16.39 -1.65
N ASP A 197 5.90 15.35 -2.11
CA ASP A 197 4.53 15.01 -1.72
C ASP A 197 4.45 13.95 -0.60
N GLY A 198 5.52 13.19 -0.42
CA GLY A 198 5.67 12.21 0.65
C GLY A 198 7.13 11.91 0.89
N ILE A 199 7.40 11.16 1.97
CA ILE A 199 8.75 10.77 2.36
C ILE A 199 8.81 9.26 2.50
N TRP A 200 9.84 8.67 1.90
CA TRP A 200 10.23 7.28 2.14
C TRP A 200 11.33 7.28 3.20
N ILE A 201 11.04 6.75 4.38
CA ILE A 201 12.02 6.58 5.45
C ILE A 201 12.59 5.16 5.42
N ASP A 202 13.87 5.05 5.11
CA ASP A 202 14.58 3.77 5.01
C ASP A 202 15.63 3.63 6.11
N MET A 203 16.27 2.45 6.23
CA MET A 203 17.40 2.24 7.14
C MET A 203 17.08 2.43 8.62
N ASN A 204 15.80 2.34 8.99
CA ASN A 204 15.27 2.77 10.29
C ASN A 204 14.95 1.65 11.28
N GLU A 205 15.67 0.53 11.18
CA GLU A 205 15.73 -0.48 12.24
C GLU A 205 16.24 0.05 13.60
N PRO A 206 17.27 0.91 13.72
CA PRO A 206 18.12 1.58 12.71
C PRO A 206 19.27 0.71 12.21
N SER A 207 19.46 0.69 10.90
CA SER A 207 20.54 -0.05 10.25
C SER A 207 21.90 0.62 10.47
N ASN A 208 22.93 -0.19 10.60
CA ASN A 208 24.31 0.25 10.81
C ASN A 208 25.27 -0.71 10.09
N PHE A 209 26.17 -0.18 9.25
CA PHE A 209 27.16 -0.98 8.51
C PHE A 209 28.32 -1.48 9.38
N VAL A 210 28.32 -1.11 10.66
CA VAL A 210 29.23 -1.62 11.69
C VAL A 210 28.41 -2.09 12.89
N ASP A 211 28.88 -3.11 13.58
CA ASP A 211 28.20 -3.64 14.76
C ASP A 211 28.37 -2.69 15.95
N GLY A 212 27.26 -2.11 16.40
CA GLY A 212 27.20 -1.22 17.54
C GLY A 212 27.62 0.23 17.26
N SER A 213 28.92 0.49 17.08
CA SER A 213 29.43 1.83 16.77
C SER A 213 30.78 1.75 16.06
N HIS A 214 31.28 2.85 15.51
CA HIS A 214 32.60 2.90 14.87
C HIS A 214 33.77 2.53 15.81
N ILE A 215 33.54 2.48 17.13
CA ILE A 215 34.50 2.03 18.16
C ILE A 215 34.00 0.80 18.95
N GLY A 216 32.93 0.15 18.50
CA GLY A 216 32.26 -0.94 19.21
C GLY A 216 31.39 -0.49 20.38
N CYS A 217 31.01 -1.41 21.26
CA CYS A 217 30.16 -1.15 22.42
C CYS A 217 30.93 -1.23 23.74
N THR A 218 30.31 -0.74 24.82
CA THR A 218 30.93 -0.64 26.16
C THR A 218 31.07 -1.98 26.89
N ASN A 219 30.52 -3.06 26.33
CA ASN A 219 30.61 -4.43 26.85
C ASN A 219 29.97 -4.60 28.25
N ASN A 220 28.78 -4.01 28.45
CA ASN A 220 27.98 -4.15 29.67
C ASN A 220 26.87 -5.21 29.53
N SER A 221 26.02 -5.36 30.55
CA SER A 221 24.93 -6.37 30.57
C SER A 221 23.78 -6.08 29.61
N LEU A 222 23.63 -4.85 29.09
CA LEU A 222 22.67 -4.54 28.03
C LEU A 222 23.26 -4.92 26.66
N ASP A 223 24.54 -4.62 26.45
CA ASP A 223 25.25 -5.00 25.22
C ASP A 223 25.41 -6.53 25.12
N ASN A 224 25.58 -7.22 26.27
CA ASN A 224 25.71 -8.67 26.37
C ASN A 224 24.75 -9.23 27.43
N PRO A 225 23.46 -9.39 27.11
CA PRO A 225 22.49 -9.94 28.05
C PRO A 225 22.75 -11.43 28.31
N PRO A 226 22.27 -11.98 29.44
CA PRO A 226 22.41 -13.39 29.76
C PRO A 226 21.70 -14.33 28.78
N PHE A 227 20.73 -13.81 28.01
CA PHE A 227 20.05 -14.51 26.93
C PHE A 227 20.03 -13.60 25.70
N VAL A 228 20.48 -14.14 24.57
CA VAL A 228 20.40 -13.50 23.25
C VAL A 228 19.41 -14.32 22.43
N PRO A 229 18.30 -13.73 21.93
CA PRO A 229 17.36 -14.42 21.04
C PRO A 229 18.06 -14.87 19.77
N HIS A 230 17.40 -15.72 18.97
CA HIS A 230 17.95 -16.24 17.71
C HIS A 230 17.94 -15.20 16.58
N VAL A 231 18.61 -14.06 16.82
CA VAL A 231 18.79 -12.97 15.86
C VAL A 231 19.96 -13.26 14.92
N LEU A 232 19.91 -12.68 13.72
CA LEU A 232 21.04 -12.71 12.79
C LEU A 232 22.27 -12.05 13.42
N GLY A 233 23.45 -12.64 13.20
CA GLY A 233 24.71 -12.16 13.79
C GLY A 233 24.95 -12.56 15.26
N ASN A 234 24.00 -13.22 15.92
CA ASN A 234 24.12 -13.74 17.30
C ASN A 234 24.48 -12.69 18.38
N THR A 235 24.19 -11.41 18.13
CA THR A 235 24.30 -10.33 19.12
C THR A 235 23.23 -9.27 18.87
N LEU A 236 22.79 -8.57 19.93
CA LEU A 236 21.74 -7.57 19.83
C LEU A 236 22.12 -6.31 19.05
N TYR A 237 23.42 -6.07 18.82
CA TYR A 237 23.93 -4.93 18.06
C TYR A 237 24.46 -5.31 16.66
N ALA A 238 24.18 -6.53 16.20
CA ALA A 238 24.53 -6.92 14.84
C ALA A 238 23.76 -6.03 13.85
N PHE A 239 24.48 -5.38 12.94
CA PHE A 239 23.90 -4.47 11.93
C PHE A 239 23.08 -3.30 12.49
N THR A 240 23.24 -2.94 13.77
CA THR A 240 22.53 -1.81 14.41
C THR A 240 23.41 -1.11 15.45
N VAL A 241 22.84 -0.23 16.27
CA VAL A 241 23.55 0.55 17.30
C VAL A 241 23.62 -0.19 18.64
N CYS A 242 24.56 0.19 19.51
CA CYS A 242 24.74 -0.47 20.81
C CYS A 242 23.47 -0.45 21.68
N PRO A 243 23.00 -1.57 22.25
CA PRO A 243 21.82 -1.61 23.11
C PRO A 243 21.90 -0.68 24.31
N SER A 244 23.10 -0.47 24.86
CA SER A 244 23.30 0.45 25.97
C SER A 244 23.29 1.94 25.58
N ALA A 245 23.20 2.28 24.29
CA ALA A 245 23.03 3.66 23.85
C ALA A 245 21.77 4.27 24.49
N GLN A 246 21.82 5.56 24.81
CA GLN A 246 20.76 6.25 25.55
C GLN A 246 19.90 7.07 24.59
N GLN A 247 18.59 6.92 24.76
CA GLN A 247 17.52 7.75 24.22
C GLN A 247 16.79 8.42 25.39
N ALA A 248 15.99 9.46 25.11
CA ALA A 248 15.30 10.26 26.10
C ALA A 248 14.33 9.44 26.96
N LEU A 249 13.65 8.45 26.37
CA LEU A 249 12.72 7.59 27.10
C LEU A 249 13.39 6.42 27.84
N SER A 250 14.46 5.83 27.28
CA SER A 250 15.12 4.63 27.82
C SER A 250 16.42 4.34 27.04
N SER A 251 17.17 3.31 27.45
CA SER A 251 18.21 2.72 26.61
C SER A 251 17.64 2.11 25.31
N HIS A 252 18.45 2.08 24.26
CA HIS A 252 18.13 1.47 22.97
C HIS A 252 17.77 -0.02 23.11
N TYR A 253 18.31 -0.72 24.10
CA TYR A 253 17.95 -2.10 24.45
C TYR A 253 16.42 -2.31 24.56
N ASN A 254 15.70 -1.33 25.11
CA ASN A 254 14.24 -1.38 25.26
C ASN A 254 13.50 -0.79 24.05
N LEU A 255 14.14 0.13 23.32
CA LEU A 255 13.50 0.97 22.29
C LEU A 255 13.86 0.61 20.85
N HIS A 256 14.80 -0.32 20.64
CA HIS A 256 15.31 -0.71 19.32
C HIS A 256 14.17 -1.01 18.35
N ASN A 257 13.27 -1.92 18.72
CA ASN A 257 12.12 -2.32 17.89
C ASN A 257 11.10 -1.19 17.65
N MET A 258 11.23 -0.03 18.31
CA MET A 258 10.33 1.12 18.14
C MET A 258 11.00 2.29 17.39
N TYR A 259 12.25 2.18 16.96
CA TYR A 259 12.95 3.29 16.30
C TYR A 259 12.19 3.78 15.05
N GLY A 260 11.90 2.88 14.11
CA GLY A 260 11.10 3.19 12.92
C GLY A 260 9.67 3.63 13.23
N TYR A 261 9.06 3.13 14.32
CA TYR A 261 7.75 3.61 14.78
C TYR A 261 7.79 5.10 15.16
N PHE A 262 8.80 5.52 15.95
CA PHE A 262 8.93 6.91 16.37
C PHE A 262 9.33 7.83 15.23
N GLU A 263 10.20 7.37 14.32
CA GLU A 263 10.52 8.12 13.10
C GLU A 263 9.31 8.29 12.17
N ALA A 264 8.53 7.22 11.95
CA ALA A 264 7.30 7.27 11.16
C ALA A 264 6.31 8.28 11.75
N ARG A 265 6.15 8.28 13.07
CA ARG A 265 5.31 9.25 13.79
C ARG A 265 5.83 10.69 13.62
N ALA A 266 7.13 10.92 13.77
CA ALA A 266 7.74 12.24 13.58
C ALA A 266 7.59 12.74 12.14
N THR A 267 7.82 11.88 11.16
CA THR A 267 7.70 12.18 9.72
C THR A 267 6.25 12.45 9.33
N ASN A 268 5.29 11.67 9.86
CA ASN A 268 3.86 11.89 9.65
C ASN A 268 3.44 13.29 10.14
N LEU A 269 3.90 13.69 11.34
CA LEU A 269 3.63 15.02 11.89
C LEU A 269 4.29 16.13 11.06
N ALA A 270 5.55 15.92 10.63
CA ALA A 270 6.27 16.87 9.79
C ALA A 270 5.51 17.12 8.48
N LEU A 271 5.09 16.07 7.78
CA LEU A 271 4.33 16.19 6.52
C LEU A 271 2.97 16.87 6.72
N LYS A 272 2.25 16.58 7.80
CA LYS A 272 1.01 17.29 8.15
C LYS A 272 1.24 18.78 8.35
N THR A 273 2.36 19.14 8.99
CA THR A 273 2.72 20.53 9.29
C THR A 273 3.18 21.29 8.05
N ILE A 274 3.96 20.63 7.18
CA ILE A 274 4.55 21.25 5.98
C ILE A 274 3.51 21.38 4.86
N ARG A 275 2.73 20.32 4.62
CA ARG A 275 1.84 20.24 3.44
C ARG A 275 0.40 20.60 3.73
N HIS A 276 -0.04 20.57 5.00
CA HIS A 276 -1.45 20.71 5.40
C HIS A 276 -2.40 19.76 4.65
N LYS A 277 -1.88 18.57 4.30
CA LYS A 277 -2.52 17.52 3.52
C LYS A 277 -2.21 16.17 4.14
N ARG A 278 -2.98 15.14 3.79
CA ARG A 278 -2.74 13.77 4.26
C ARG A 278 -1.29 13.37 3.99
N PRO A 279 -0.57 12.93 5.03
CA PRO A 279 0.82 12.53 4.88
C PRO A 279 0.88 11.18 4.16
N PHE A 280 1.85 11.05 3.26
CA PHE A 280 2.31 9.76 2.77
C PHE A 280 3.71 9.51 3.29
N VAL A 281 3.82 8.53 4.19
CA VAL A 281 5.09 8.01 4.71
C VAL A 281 5.17 6.55 4.28
N LEU A 282 6.30 6.14 3.73
CA LEU A 282 6.62 4.74 3.49
C LEU A 282 7.81 4.36 4.40
N SER A 283 7.65 3.38 5.29
CA SER A 283 8.66 2.99 6.28
C SER A 283 9.07 1.54 6.14
N ARG A 284 10.38 1.27 6.29
CA ARG A 284 10.90 -0.11 6.32
C ARG A 284 10.59 -0.77 7.66
N SER A 285 11.18 -0.26 8.73
CA SER A 285 10.95 -0.76 10.08
C SER A 285 9.55 -0.39 10.57
N SER A 286 8.93 -1.28 11.34
CA SER A 286 7.60 -1.06 11.93
C SER A 286 7.45 -1.79 13.27
N PHE A 287 6.48 -1.32 14.05
CA PHE A 287 6.05 -1.95 15.30
C PHE A 287 4.52 -1.95 15.36
N ALA A 288 3.94 -2.63 16.36
CA ALA A 288 2.50 -2.60 16.59
C ALA A 288 1.98 -1.15 16.68
N GLY A 289 0.99 -0.81 15.84
CA GLY A 289 0.41 0.53 15.75
C GLY A 289 1.06 1.45 14.70
N SER A 290 2.13 1.04 14.00
CA SER A 290 2.78 1.86 12.96
C SER A 290 1.84 2.30 11.83
N GLY A 291 0.78 1.54 11.54
CA GLY A 291 -0.18 1.89 10.48
C GLY A 291 -0.94 3.19 10.70
N GLN A 292 -0.95 3.73 11.93
CA GLN A 292 -1.44 5.08 12.22
C GLN A 292 -0.64 6.18 11.49
N PHE A 293 0.61 5.88 11.11
CA PHE A 293 1.56 6.89 10.66
C PHE A 293 2.13 6.62 9.27
N THR A 294 2.20 5.35 8.85
CA THR A 294 2.95 4.96 7.65
C THR A 294 2.32 3.80 6.87
N ALA A 295 2.57 3.80 5.56
CA ALA A 295 2.54 2.63 4.71
C ALA A 295 3.84 1.81 4.91
N HIS A 296 3.88 0.60 4.36
CA HIS A 296 5.04 -0.29 4.46
C HIS A 296 5.32 -0.99 3.12
N TRP A 297 6.57 -1.38 2.89
CA TRP A 297 6.93 -2.32 1.83
C TRP A 297 7.79 -3.43 2.41
N THR A 298 7.72 -4.63 1.84
CA THR A 298 8.33 -5.85 2.39
C THR A 298 9.87 -5.89 2.35
N GLY A 299 10.53 -4.78 2.02
CA GLY A 299 11.99 -4.68 1.94
C GLY A 299 12.57 -5.22 0.63
N ASP A 300 13.86 -5.52 0.66
CA ASP A 300 14.73 -5.83 -0.48
C ASP A 300 14.51 -7.27 -1.00
N ASN A 301 13.34 -7.57 -1.55
CA ASN A 301 13.03 -8.88 -2.14
C ASN A 301 13.82 -9.11 -3.44
N ASN A 302 14.14 -10.37 -3.79
CA ASN A 302 14.83 -10.65 -5.07
C ASN A 302 13.86 -10.77 -6.25
N SER A 303 14.40 -10.62 -7.46
CA SER A 303 13.73 -10.87 -8.74
C SER A 303 13.58 -12.37 -9.00
N THR A 304 12.78 -13.06 -8.19
CA THR A 304 12.47 -14.49 -8.33
C THR A 304 10.97 -14.76 -8.22
N PHE A 305 10.50 -15.87 -8.81
CA PHE A 305 9.12 -16.32 -8.63
C PHE A 305 8.81 -16.72 -7.16
N GLU A 306 9.82 -17.14 -6.41
CA GLU A 306 9.70 -17.49 -4.99
C GLU A 306 9.42 -16.24 -4.13
N ASP A 307 10.16 -15.15 -4.33
CA ASP A 307 9.89 -13.86 -3.68
C ASP A 307 8.53 -13.28 -4.11
N MET A 308 8.16 -13.44 -5.38
CA MET A 308 6.83 -13.06 -5.86
C MET A 308 5.73 -13.83 -5.13
N TYR A 309 5.92 -15.13 -4.86
CA TYR A 309 5.00 -15.92 -4.02
C TYR A 309 4.97 -15.40 -2.58
N PHE A 310 6.12 -15.22 -1.93
CA PHE A 310 6.18 -14.79 -0.53
C PHE A 310 5.64 -13.37 -0.28
N SER A 311 5.52 -12.55 -1.32
CA SER A 311 4.83 -11.26 -1.24
C SER A 311 3.38 -11.38 -0.75
N ILE A 312 2.66 -12.45 -1.10
CA ILE A 312 1.25 -12.65 -0.77
C ILE A 312 1.06 -12.85 0.75
N PRO A 313 1.66 -13.87 1.39
CA PRO A 313 1.52 -14.04 2.84
C PRO A 313 2.10 -12.86 3.62
N ALA A 314 3.13 -12.17 3.12
CA ALA A 314 3.64 -10.95 3.75
C ALA A 314 2.57 -9.84 3.78
N ILE A 315 1.93 -9.53 2.64
CA ILE A 315 0.88 -8.50 2.56
C ILE A 315 -0.34 -8.87 3.40
N ILE A 316 -0.74 -10.15 3.41
CA ILE A 316 -1.81 -10.64 4.30
C ILE A 316 -1.44 -10.39 5.77
N SER A 317 -0.19 -10.70 6.16
CA SER A 317 0.29 -10.52 7.52
C SER A 317 0.27 -9.05 7.93
N PHE A 318 0.73 -8.13 7.07
CA PHE A 318 0.68 -6.70 7.37
C PHE A 318 -0.73 -6.12 7.44
N ASN A 319 -1.69 -6.71 6.72
CA ASN A 319 -3.11 -6.42 6.96
C ASN A 319 -3.49 -6.83 8.38
N ILE A 320 -3.19 -8.04 8.83
CA ILE A 320 -3.47 -8.46 10.22
C ILE A 320 -2.79 -7.53 11.24
N PHE A 321 -1.56 -7.10 10.98
CA PHE A 321 -0.76 -6.24 11.85
C PHE A 321 -1.26 -4.79 11.95
N GLY A 322 -2.26 -4.39 11.16
CA GLY A 322 -2.82 -3.05 11.18
C GLY A 322 -2.07 -2.05 10.31
N ILE A 323 -1.32 -2.53 9.31
CA ILE A 323 -0.61 -1.71 8.33
C ILE A 323 -1.10 -2.12 6.92
N PRO A 324 -2.37 -1.88 6.58
CA PRO A 324 -2.97 -2.47 5.38
C PRO A 324 -2.47 -1.84 4.08
N ASN A 325 -1.92 -0.62 4.10
CA ASN A 325 -1.27 -0.02 2.93
C ASN A 325 0.14 -0.59 2.75
N THR A 326 0.23 -1.84 2.31
CA THR A 326 1.48 -2.59 2.16
C THR A 326 1.62 -3.22 0.78
N GLY A 327 2.85 -3.36 0.30
CA GLY A 327 3.18 -4.02 -0.97
C GLY A 327 4.62 -4.54 -1.00
N ALA A 328 4.99 -5.23 -2.07
CA ALA A 328 6.37 -5.66 -2.33
C ALA A 328 6.95 -4.89 -3.53
N ASP A 329 8.27 -4.90 -3.69
CA ASP A 329 8.91 -4.29 -4.86
C ASP A 329 8.65 -5.16 -6.09
N ILE A 330 7.77 -4.66 -6.96
CA ILE A 330 7.26 -5.37 -8.12
C ILE A 330 8.39 -5.61 -9.11
N CYS A 331 8.45 -6.85 -9.62
CA CYS A 331 9.51 -7.41 -10.45
C CYS A 331 10.81 -7.75 -9.69
N GLY A 332 10.91 -7.44 -8.39
CA GLY A 332 12.09 -7.70 -7.58
C GLY A 332 13.00 -6.50 -7.42
N PHE A 333 13.60 -6.35 -6.24
CA PHE A 333 14.61 -5.34 -5.97
C PHE A 333 16.03 -5.81 -6.33
N GLY A 334 16.44 -6.94 -5.74
CA GLY A 334 17.71 -7.60 -6.00
C GLY A 334 17.66 -8.49 -7.25
N LEU A 335 18.83 -8.83 -7.81
CA LEU A 335 18.98 -9.58 -9.07
C LEU A 335 18.33 -8.89 -10.29
N ASP A 336 18.55 -9.43 -11.49
CA ASP A 336 17.90 -8.94 -12.71
C ASP A 336 16.61 -9.73 -12.96
N THR A 337 15.47 -9.05 -13.13
CA THR A 337 14.22 -9.69 -13.54
C THR A 337 14.26 -10.23 -14.98
N THR A 338 13.33 -11.15 -15.29
CA THR A 338 12.99 -11.54 -16.67
C THR A 338 11.70 -10.87 -17.12
N GLU A 339 11.45 -10.86 -18.44
CA GLU A 339 10.19 -10.32 -19.00
C GLU A 339 8.97 -11.10 -18.50
N GLU A 340 9.06 -12.44 -18.43
CA GLU A 340 7.98 -13.29 -17.91
C GLU A 340 7.68 -12.95 -16.45
N LEU A 341 8.73 -12.96 -15.60
CA LEU A 341 8.58 -12.66 -14.17
C LEU A 341 7.96 -11.28 -13.97
N CYS A 342 8.51 -10.25 -14.63
CA CYS A 342 8.01 -8.90 -14.45
C CYS A 342 6.58 -8.74 -14.98
N THR A 343 6.22 -9.43 -16.08
CA THR A 343 4.84 -9.43 -16.59
C THR A 343 3.88 -10.03 -15.56
N ARG A 344 4.23 -11.19 -14.98
CA ARG A 344 3.41 -11.84 -13.92
C ARG A 344 3.36 -11.01 -12.65
N TRP A 345 4.47 -10.40 -12.25
CA TRP A 345 4.52 -9.59 -11.04
C TRP A 345 3.76 -8.27 -11.21
N MET A 346 3.78 -7.64 -12.39
CA MET A 346 2.92 -6.48 -12.66
C MET A 346 1.43 -6.84 -12.63
N GLN A 347 1.06 -8.06 -13.09
CA GLN A 347 -0.30 -8.58 -12.95
C GLN A 347 -0.69 -8.76 -11.47
N LEU A 348 0.14 -9.42 -10.68
CA LEU A 348 -0.10 -9.62 -9.24
C LEU A 348 -0.09 -8.29 -8.47
N GLY A 349 0.93 -7.47 -8.69
CA GLY A 349 1.16 -6.21 -7.99
C GLY A 349 0.08 -5.16 -8.24
N ALA A 350 -0.65 -5.24 -9.36
CA ALA A 350 -1.85 -4.44 -9.59
C ALA A 350 -2.91 -4.61 -8.48
N PHE A 351 -2.85 -5.72 -7.73
CA PHE A 351 -3.74 -6.08 -6.62
C PHE A 351 -3.12 -5.91 -5.22
N TYR A 352 -1.91 -5.34 -5.11
CA TYR A 352 -1.37 -4.94 -3.80
C TYR A 352 -2.03 -3.64 -3.31
N PRO A 353 -2.29 -3.47 -2.01
CA PRO A 353 -2.74 -2.18 -1.48
C PRO A 353 -1.80 -1.03 -1.87
N PHE A 354 -0.48 -1.21 -1.66
CA PHE A 354 0.57 -0.31 -2.15
C PHE A 354 1.28 -0.93 -3.38
N MET A 355 1.37 -0.18 -4.49
CA MET A 355 1.91 -0.69 -5.76
C MET A 355 3.13 0.12 -6.23
N ARG A 356 4.33 -0.42 -6.04
CA ARG A 356 5.60 0.17 -6.49
C ARG A 356 6.46 -0.81 -7.27
N ASN A 357 6.98 -0.39 -8.42
CA ASN A 357 8.13 -1.04 -9.07
C ASN A 357 9.41 -0.31 -8.62
N HIS A 358 10.36 -1.06 -8.06
CA HIS A 358 11.62 -0.55 -7.53
C HIS A 358 12.71 -1.61 -7.63
N ASN A 359 13.93 -1.21 -8.00
CA ASN A 359 15.06 -2.13 -8.11
C ASN A 359 16.45 -1.52 -7.99
N ALA A 360 17.46 -2.38 -7.88
CA ALA A 360 18.88 -2.02 -7.92
C ALA A 360 19.63 -2.52 -9.18
N GLY A 361 18.96 -3.27 -10.06
CA GLY A 361 19.56 -3.94 -11.24
C GLY A 361 19.39 -3.18 -12.56
N LYS A 362 19.26 -3.91 -13.68
CA LYS A 362 18.92 -3.33 -14.99
C LYS A 362 17.57 -2.61 -14.97
N ASP A 363 17.34 -1.68 -15.89
CA ASP A 363 16.02 -1.04 -16.03
C ASP A 363 14.91 -2.11 -16.13
N GLN A 364 13.86 -1.94 -15.33
CA GLN A 364 12.70 -2.84 -15.29
C GLN A 364 11.36 -2.10 -15.15
N ASP A 365 11.34 -0.79 -15.42
CA ASP A 365 10.07 -0.11 -15.61
C ASP A 365 9.31 -0.75 -16.79
N PRO A 366 7.97 -0.74 -16.78
CA PRO A 366 7.20 -1.46 -17.79
C PRO A 366 7.57 -1.13 -19.24
N ALA A 367 8.01 0.11 -19.53
CA ALA A 367 8.29 0.58 -20.88
C ALA A 367 9.58 0.03 -21.51
N VAL A 368 10.43 -0.69 -20.78
CA VAL A 368 11.65 -1.31 -21.36
C VAL A 368 11.43 -2.70 -21.98
N PHE A 369 10.32 -3.35 -21.66
CA PHE A 369 10.01 -4.71 -22.13
C PHE A 369 9.43 -4.73 -23.54
N SER A 370 9.24 -5.93 -24.10
CA SER A 370 8.61 -6.10 -25.41
C SER A 370 7.22 -5.46 -25.48
N TRP A 371 6.79 -5.07 -26.69
CA TRP A 371 5.47 -4.47 -26.89
C TRP A 371 4.33 -5.35 -26.35
N THR A 372 4.45 -6.68 -26.47
CA THR A 372 3.48 -7.64 -25.95
C THR A 372 3.42 -7.59 -24.42
N ALA A 373 4.57 -7.65 -23.74
CA ALA A 373 4.62 -7.51 -22.28
C ALA A 373 4.05 -6.16 -21.83
N GLN A 374 4.37 -5.08 -22.56
CA GLN A 374 3.82 -3.76 -22.26
C GLN A 374 2.29 -3.71 -22.30
N GLN A 375 1.65 -4.35 -23.31
CA GLN A 375 0.19 -4.38 -23.37
C GLN A 375 -0.42 -5.13 -22.19
N ILE A 376 0.20 -6.23 -21.77
CA ILE A 376 -0.27 -7.05 -20.64
C ILE A 376 -0.13 -6.28 -19.32
N MET A 377 1.04 -5.67 -19.07
CA MET A 377 1.30 -4.86 -17.89
C MET A 377 0.36 -3.64 -17.84
N LYS A 378 0.11 -3.00 -18.99
CA LYS A 378 -0.81 -1.86 -19.08
C LYS A 378 -2.24 -2.29 -18.78
N GLN A 379 -2.68 -3.44 -19.26
CA GLN A 379 -4.01 -3.97 -18.94
C GLN A 379 -4.18 -4.23 -17.45
N ALA A 380 -3.15 -4.77 -16.77
CA ALA A 380 -3.15 -4.95 -15.32
C ALA A 380 -3.25 -3.60 -14.58
N LEU A 381 -2.50 -2.59 -15.01
CA LEU A 381 -2.57 -1.23 -14.47
C LEU A 381 -3.95 -0.61 -14.67
N LEU A 382 -4.51 -0.64 -15.88
CA LEU A 382 -5.85 -0.11 -16.15
C LEU A 382 -6.92 -0.82 -15.33
N MET A 383 -6.76 -2.13 -15.09
CA MET A 383 -7.62 -2.88 -14.19
C MET A 383 -7.53 -2.34 -12.76
N ARG A 384 -6.32 -2.17 -12.21
CA ARG A 384 -6.13 -1.52 -10.89
C ARG A 384 -6.81 -0.16 -10.84
N TYR A 385 -6.54 0.71 -11.81
CA TYR A 385 -7.05 2.08 -11.84
C TYR A 385 -8.58 2.10 -11.87
N SER A 386 -9.20 1.12 -12.53
CA SER A 386 -10.66 0.99 -12.52
C SER A 386 -11.22 0.61 -11.15
N PHE A 387 -10.46 -0.09 -10.31
CA PHE A 387 -10.84 -0.50 -8.96
C PHE A 387 -10.45 0.50 -7.86
N ILE A 388 -9.80 1.63 -8.17
CA ILE A 388 -9.36 2.58 -7.14
C ILE A 388 -10.51 3.10 -6.26
N PRO A 389 -11.73 3.40 -6.76
CA PRO A 389 -12.83 3.77 -5.87
C PRO A 389 -13.16 2.69 -4.83
N PHE A 390 -13.03 1.40 -5.20
CA PHE A 390 -13.19 0.29 -4.27
C PHE A 390 -12.04 0.23 -3.27
N TRP A 391 -10.77 0.28 -3.72
CA TRP A 391 -9.61 0.34 -2.82
C TRP A 391 -9.70 1.49 -1.81
N TYR A 392 -10.05 2.68 -2.29
CA TYR A 392 -10.20 3.86 -1.46
C TYR A 392 -11.31 3.71 -0.43
N THR A 393 -12.42 3.07 -0.82
CA THR A 393 -13.50 2.73 0.11
C THR A 393 -13.06 1.72 1.15
N LEU A 394 -12.24 0.72 0.80
CA LEU A 394 -11.68 -0.22 1.77
C LEU A 394 -10.70 0.46 2.75
N HIS A 395 -9.87 1.40 2.28
CA HIS A 395 -9.03 2.21 3.18
C HIS A 395 -9.87 3.03 4.17
N HIS A 396 -10.97 3.62 3.73
CA HIS A 396 -11.90 4.30 4.63
C HIS A 396 -12.50 3.34 5.66
N GLN A 397 -12.88 2.13 5.25
CA GLN A 397 -13.38 1.11 6.17
C GLN A 397 -12.31 0.63 7.17
N ALA A 398 -11.04 0.56 6.77
CA ALA A 398 -9.93 0.26 7.67
C ALA A 398 -9.76 1.37 8.72
N ALA A 399 -9.73 2.63 8.28
CA ALA A 399 -9.56 3.79 9.17
C ALA A 399 -10.73 3.97 10.15
N MET A 400 -11.97 3.67 9.72
CA MET A 400 -13.17 3.93 10.53
C MET A 400 -13.64 2.71 11.33
N ALA A 401 -13.54 1.51 10.74
CA ALA A 401 -14.18 0.29 11.23
C ALA A 401 -13.23 -0.90 11.37
N SER A 402 -11.90 -0.68 11.28
CA SER A 402 -10.88 -1.71 11.47
C SER A 402 -11.03 -2.96 10.58
N LYS A 403 -11.51 -2.76 9.35
CA LYS A 403 -11.64 -3.84 8.36
C LYS A 403 -10.35 -4.02 7.57
N THR A 404 -9.93 -5.26 7.37
CA THR A 404 -8.76 -5.57 6.53
C THR A 404 -9.05 -5.29 5.05
N LEU A 405 -8.01 -4.89 4.31
CA LEU A 405 -8.11 -4.66 2.87
C LEU A 405 -7.88 -5.96 2.10
N VAL A 406 -6.88 -6.72 2.53
CA VAL A 406 -6.51 -8.02 1.96
C VAL A 406 -6.56 -9.06 3.07
N GLN A 407 -7.15 -10.22 2.79
CA GLN A 407 -7.35 -11.27 3.78
C GLN A 407 -7.22 -12.68 3.15
N PRO A 408 -6.83 -13.69 3.94
CA PRO A 408 -6.82 -15.08 3.48
C PRO A 408 -8.26 -15.56 3.27
N LEU A 409 -8.43 -16.58 2.44
CA LEU A 409 -9.75 -17.16 2.15
C LEU A 409 -10.42 -17.68 3.43
N HIS A 410 -9.64 -18.30 4.33
CA HIS A 410 -10.17 -18.89 5.56
C HIS A 410 -10.87 -17.88 6.49
N PHE A 411 -10.51 -16.60 6.45
CA PHE A 411 -11.20 -15.59 7.29
C PHE A 411 -12.63 -15.33 6.84
N GLU A 412 -12.92 -15.53 5.55
CA GLU A 412 -14.24 -15.37 4.98
C GLU A 412 -15.01 -16.70 4.89
N PHE A 413 -14.30 -17.83 4.84
CA PHE A 413 -14.85 -19.18 4.72
C PHE A 413 -14.32 -20.09 5.86
N PRO A 414 -14.59 -19.77 7.14
CA PRO A 414 -13.99 -20.49 8.27
C PRO A 414 -14.50 -21.92 8.43
N ASP A 415 -15.68 -22.24 7.89
CA ASP A 415 -16.28 -23.57 7.94
C ASP A 415 -15.74 -24.52 6.84
N ASP A 416 -14.81 -24.06 6.01
CA ASP A 416 -14.22 -24.81 4.91
C ASP A 416 -12.73 -25.09 5.17
N ASP A 417 -12.43 -26.30 5.65
CA ASP A 417 -11.09 -26.74 6.02
C ASP A 417 -10.07 -26.65 4.87
N ASN A 418 -10.52 -26.67 3.60
CA ASN A 418 -9.63 -26.55 2.44
C ASN A 418 -8.96 -25.17 2.37
N THR A 419 -9.54 -24.16 3.02
CA THR A 419 -9.06 -22.78 2.96
C THR A 419 -7.95 -22.46 3.95
N ILE A 420 -7.72 -23.30 4.96
CA ILE A 420 -6.78 -23.06 6.08
C ILE A 420 -5.35 -22.84 5.58
N GLY A 421 -4.89 -23.67 4.64
CA GLY A 421 -3.51 -23.68 4.15
C GLY A 421 -3.28 -22.87 2.87
N ILE A 422 -4.25 -22.07 2.42
CA ILE A 422 -4.14 -21.34 1.16
C ILE A 422 -3.41 -20.02 1.36
N ASP A 423 -2.22 -19.92 0.78
CA ASP A 423 -1.34 -18.74 0.83
C ASP A 423 -0.94 -18.23 -0.57
N GLN A 424 -1.41 -18.88 -1.63
CA GLN A 424 -1.19 -18.50 -3.04
C GLN A 424 -2.36 -17.70 -3.63
N GLN A 425 -3.45 -17.56 -2.88
CA GLN A 425 -4.64 -16.80 -3.26
C GLN A 425 -5.02 -15.87 -2.13
N PHE A 426 -5.68 -14.77 -2.45
CA PHE A 426 -6.15 -13.82 -1.46
C PHE A 426 -7.44 -13.13 -1.88
N LEU A 427 -8.15 -12.59 -0.90
CA LEU A 427 -9.33 -11.76 -1.11
C LEU A 427 -8.98 -10.29 -0.94
N ILE A 428 -9.52 -9.43 -1.81
CA ILE A 428 -9.57 -7.99 -1.61
C ILE A 428 -10.97 -7.63 -1.10
N GLY A 429 -10.99 -7.07 0.12
CA GLY A 429 -12.17 -7.03 0.95
C GLY A 429 -12.79 -8.43 1.01
N ARG A 430 -14.09 -8.50 0.72
CA ARG A 430 -14.86 -9.75 0.70
C ARG A 430 -15.33 -10.14 -0.70
N ALA A 431 -14.97 -9.35 -1.71
CA ALA A 431 -15.66 -9.32 -3.00
C ALA A 431 -14.81 -9.79 -4.19
N ILE A 432 -13.48 -9.73 -4.11
CA ILE A 432 -12.58 -10.04 -5.23
C ILE A 432 -11.60 -11.13 -4.78
N LEU A 433 -11.60 -12.27 -5.47
CA LEU A 433 -10.62 -13.34 -5.31
C LEU A 433 -9.56 -13.25 -6.41
N VAL A 434 -8.30 -13.24 -6.01
CA VAL A 434 -7.15 -13.20 -6.93
C VAL A 434 -6.38 -14.52 -6.85
N SER A 435 -6.18 -15.16 -8.01
CA SER A 435 -5.44 -16.41 -8.17
C SER A 435 -4.30 -16.21 -9.19
N PRO A 436 -3.16 -15.64 -8.78
CA PRO A 436 -2.04 -15.32 -9.66
C PRO A 436 -1.29 -16.56 -10.14
N ASN A 437 -0.57 -16.43 -11.26
CA ASN A 437 0.41 -17.43 -11.68
C ASN A 437 1.77 -17.12 -11.03
N LEU A 438 2.24 -18.04 -10.18
CA LEU A 438 3.44 -17.91 -9.36
C LEU A 438 4.59 -18.81 -9.80
N VAL A 439 4.48 -19.45 -10.98
CA VAL A 439 5.48 -20.40 -11.49
C VAL A 439 5.86 -20.02 -12.93
N SER A 440 7.14 -20.13 -13.26
CA SER A 440 7.65 -19.86 -14.62
C SER A 440 7.21 -20.95 -15.61
N ASN A 441 7.00 -20.56 -16.87
CA ASN A 441 6.71 -21.42 -18.01
C ASN A 441 5.46 -22.31 -17.84
N THR A 442 4.44 -21.83 -17.12
CA THR A 442 3.12 -22.48 -17.06
C THR A 442 2.03 -21.55 -17.58
N THR A 443 0.99 -22.16 -18.14
CA THR A 443 -0.24 -21.51 -18.59
C THR A 443 -1.46 -21.94 -17.79
N VAL A 444 -1.25 -22.59 -16.64
CA VAL A 444 -2.29 -23.12 -15.77
C VAL A 444 -1.96 -22.79 -14.32
N VAL A 445 -2.97 -22.42 -13.54
CA VAL A 445 -2.90 -22.22 -12.09
C VAL A 445 -3.86 -23.19 -11.40
N HIS A 446 -3.35 -23.97 -10.46
CA HIS A 446 -4.18 -24.81 -9.61
C HIS A 446 -4.69 -23.97 -8.42
N ALA A 447 -5.99 -23.68 -8.39
CA ALA A 447 -6.58 -22.77 -7.41
C ALA A 447 -7.87 -23.33 -6.81
N TYR A 448 -8.14 -22.95 -5.56
CA TYR A 448 -9.40 -23.25 -4.89
C TYR A 448 -10.41 -22.13 -5.14
N ILE A 449 -11.62 -22.48 -5.57
CA ILE A 449 -12.74 -21.54 -5.65
C ILE A 449 -13.72 -21.89 -4.52
N PRO A 450 -13.85 -21.07 -3.46
CA PRO A 450 -14.75 -21.38 -2.34
C PRO A 450 -16.21 -21.58 -2.76
N GLN A 451 -16.96 -22.34 -1.96
CA GLN A 451 -18.37 -22.64 -2.21
C GLN A 451 -19.25 -21.38 -2.08
N ASP A 452 -19.39 -20.63 -3.18
CA ASP A 452 -20.28 -19.47 -3.32
C ASP A 452 -20.55 -19.21 -4.82
N VAL A 453 -21.29 -18.14 -5.13
CA VAL A 453 -21.38 -17.62 -6.50
C VAL A 453 -20.14 -16.80 -6.81
N TRP A 454 -19.47 -17.14 -7.91
CA TRP A 454 -18.32 -16.41 -8.42
C TRP A 454 -18.49 -16.10 -9.90
N TYR A 455 -18.01 -14.95 -10.32
CA TYR A 455 -17.99 -14.52 -11.72
C TYR A 455 -16.56 -14.21 -12.13
N GLU A 456 -16.10 -14.75 -13.25
CA GLU A 456 -14.80 -14.40 -13.81
C GLU A 456 -14.78 -12.93 -14.24
N PHE A 457 -13.70 -12.21 -13.95
CA PHE A 457 -13.49 -10.84 -14.40
C PHE A 457 -12.36 -10.78 -15.44
N PRO A 458 -12.55 -10.06 -16.57
CA PRO A 458 -13.66 -9.17 -16.89
C PRO A 458 -14.80 -9.81 -17.69
N SER A 459 -14.78 -11.13 -17.99
CA SER A 459 -15.80 -11.77 -18.86
C SER A 459 -17.21 -11.68 -18.28
N GLY A 460 -17.34 -11.75 -16.95
CA GLY A 460 -18.60 -11.76 -16.22
C GLY A 460 -19.29 -13.12 -16.19
N SER A 461 -18.70 -14.15 -16.80
CA SER A 461 -19.25 -15.49 -16.85
C SER A 461 -19.22 -16.14 -15.46
N GLN A 462 -20.29 -16.82 -15.08
CA GLN A 462 -20.37 -17.50 -13.79
C GLN A 462 -19.47 -18.73 -13.75
N VAL A 463 -18.68 -18.86 -12.69
CA VAL A 463 -17.85 -20.03 -12.41
C VAL A 463 -18.74 -21.20 -11.98
N LYS A 464 -18.53 -22.37 -12.59
CA LYS A 464 -19.30 -23.59 -12.30
C LYS A 464 -18.64 -24.47 -11.24
N ASP A 465 -17.32 -24.58 -11.31
CA ASP A 465 -16.52 -25.40 -10.43
C ASP A 465 -16.20 -24.61 -9.15
N VAL A 466 -17.01 -24.84 -8.11
CA VAL A 466 -16.93 -24.16 -6.80
C VAL A 466 -16.90 -25.19 -5.67
N GLY A 467 -16.32 -24.83 -4.54
CA GLY A 467 -16.07 -25.73 -3.41
C GLY A 467 -14.95 -26.74 -3.65
N ILE A 468 -14.18 -26.59 -4.73
CA ILE A 468 -13.14 -27.53 -5.16
C ILE A 468 -11.88 -26.81 -5.67
N PHE A 469 -10.76 -27.53 -5.68
CA PHE A 469 -9.58 -27.11 -6.43
C PHE A 469 -9.81 -27.36 -7.93
N THR A 470 -9.39 -26.42 -8.76
CA THR A 470 -9.59 -26.44 -10.22
C THR A 470 -8.35 -25.90 -10.92
N ASP A 471 -8.04 -26.48 -12.08
CA ASP A 471 -7.01 -25.99 -12.98
C ASP A 471 -7.60 -24.85 -13.83
N LEU A 472 -7.12 -23.63 -13.59
CA LEU A 472 -7.55 -22.43 -14.28
C LEU A 472 -6.56 -22.07 -15.39
N ASP A 473 -7.08 -21.75 -16.58
CA ASP A 473 -6.27 -21.17 -17.65
C ASP A 473 -5.64 -19.86 -17.17
N ALA A 474 -4.32 -19.76 -17.34
CA ALA A 474 -3.49 -18.64 -16.95
C ALA A 474 -2.37 -18.39 -17.98
N PRO A 475 -2.69 -18.21 -19.29
CA PRO A 475 -1.68 -17.77 -20.27
C PRO A 475 -1.06 -16.42 -19.87
N LEU A 476 0.03 -15.99 -20.52
CA LEU A 476 0.83 -14.84 -20.07
C LEU A 476 0.00 -13.57 -19.91
N GLU A 477 -0.97 -13.37 -20.80
CA GLU A 477 -1.89 -12.23 -20.84
C GLU A 477 -2.97 -12.23 -19.75
N LYS A 478 -3.13 -13.33 -19.01
CA LYS A 478 -4.24 -13.51 -18.06
C LYS A 478 -3.74 -13.71 -16.62
N ILE A 479 -4.35 -12.96 -15.72
CA ILE A 479 -4.41 -13.23 -14.27
C ILE A 479 -5.85 -13.60 -13.92
N ASN A 480 -6.04 -14.64 -13.09
CA ASN A 480 -7.37 -15.08 -12.70
C ASN A 480 -7.92 -14.21 -11.57
N VAL A 481 -9.03 -13.53 -11.84
CA VAL A 481 -9.72 -12.64 -10.91
C VAL A 481 -11.19 -13.00 -10.94
N HIS A 482 -11.78 -13.23 -9.76
CA HIS A 482 -13.18 -13.60 -9.63
C HIS A 482 -13.91 -12.66 -8.69
N ILE A 483 -15.11 -12.22 -9.10
CA ILE A 483 -15.99 -11.37 -8.31
C ILE A 483 -17.01 -12.24 -7.63
N ARG A 484 -17.07 -12.16 -6.31
CA ARG A 484 -18.05 -12.88 -5.51
C ARG A 484 -19.44 -12.29 -5.71
N GLY A 485 -20.45 -13.16 -5.84
CA GLY A 485 -21.84 -12.76 -5.81
C GLY A 485 -22.21 -12.10 -4.48
N ASN A 486 -23.32 -11.36 -4.48
CA ASN A 486 -23.79 -10.52 -3.37
C ASN A 486 -23.04 -9.19 -3.17
N PHE A 487 -22.13 -8.81 -4.07
CA PHE A 487 -21.34 -7.58 -3.95
C PHE A 487 -21.56 -6.62 -5.11
N ILE A 488 -21.53 -5.32 -4.81
CA ILE A 488 -21.52 -4.21 -5.76
C ILE A 488 -20.19 -3.49 -5.61
N ILE A 489 -19.39 -3.45 -6.68
CA ILE A 489 -18.07 -2.84 -6.69
C ILE A 489 -18.16 -1.51 -7.44
N PRO A 490 -17.90 -0.36 -6.78
CA PRO A 490 -17.74 0.90 -7.48
C PRO A 490 -16.40 0.93 -8.22
N MET A 491 -16.47 1.33 -9.47
CA MET A 491 -15.34 1.45 -10.36
C MET A 491 -15.36 2.82 -11.03
N GLN A 492 -14.26 3.22 -11.65
CA GLN A 492 -14.17 4.46 -12.42
C GLN A 492 -13.47 4.19 -13.75
N ILE A 493 -13.83 4.94 -14.79
CA ILE A 493 -13.11 4.87 -16.06
C ILE A 493 -11.67 5.36 -15.82
N PRO A 494 -10.64 4.54 -16.08
CA PRO A 494 -9.25 4.93 -15.83
C PRO A 494 -8.81 6.17 -16.59
N GLY A 495 -7.87 6.93 -16.02
CA GLY A 495 -7.11 7.98 -16.70
C GLY A 495 -5.61 7.69 -16.66
N ASP A 496 -4.81 8.58 -17.25
CA ASP A 496 -3.34 8.47 -17.30
C ASP A 496 -2.68 8.60 -15.91
N ASN A 497 -3.38 9.22 -14.96
CA ASN A 497 -3.07 9.23 -13.53
C ASN A 497 -4.39 9.34 -12.75
N LEU A 498 -4.33 9.16 -11.44
CA LEU A 498 -5.52 9.21 -10.58
C LEU A 498 -6.14 10.60 -10.51
N MET A 499 -5.36 11.67 -10.61
CA MET A 499 -5.90 13.04 -10.62
C MET A 499 -6.80 13.29 -11.83
N MET A 500 -6.36 12.88 -13.02
CA MET A 500 -7.17 12.94 -14.24
C MET A 500 -8.33 11.95 -14.20
N GLY A 501 -8.08 10.72 -13.72
CA GLY A 501 -9.09 9.67 -13.61
C GLY A 501 -10.23 10.02 -12.64
N ARG A 502 -9.95 10.79 -11.58
CA ARG A 502 -10.93 11.15 -10.53
C ARG A 502 -12.14 11.92 -11.06
N GLY A 503 -12.00 12.64 -12.17
CA GLY A 503 -13.09 13.37 -12.83
C GLY A 503 -13.89 12.53 -13.84
N ASN A 504 -13.43 11.32 -14.14
CA ASN A 504 -14.10 10.44 -15.08
C ASN A 504 -15.37 9.83 -14.48
N PRO A 505 -16.34 9.42 -15.32
CA PRO A 505 -17.52 8.74 -14.84
C PRO A 505 -17.23 7.43 -14.10
N PHE A 506 -18.06 7.16 -13.10
CA PHE A 506 -18.11 5.90 -12.39
C PHE A 506 -18.80 4.82 -13.23
N THR A 507 -18.46 3.58 -12.92
CA THR A 507 -19.21 2.40 -13.33
C THR A 507 -19.51 1.54 -12.09
N LEU A 508 -20.60 0.78 -12.12
CA LEU A 508 -20.92 -0.18 -11.05
C LEU A 508 -20.91 -1.59 -11.61
N LEU A 509 -20.15 -2.47 -10.97
CA LEU A 509 -20.20 -3.91 -11.21
C LEU A 509 -21.06 -4.56 -10.13
N VAL A 510 -22.24 -5.04 -10.52
CA VAL A 510 -23.24 -5.66 -9.63
C VAL A 510 -23.19 -7.17 -9.81
N ALA A 511 -22.52 -7.89 -8.93
CA ALA A 511 -22.46 -9.34 -8.95
C ALA A 511 -23.59 -9.92 -8.09
N GLN A 512 -24.64 -10.44 -8.71
CA GLN A 512 -25.79 -10.97 -7.97
C GLN A 512 -25.44 -12.28 -7.25
N SER A 513 -26.03 -12.51 -6.09
CA SER A 513 -26.11 -13.85 -5.50
C SER A 513 -27.11 -14.71 -6.27
N MET A 514 -27.22 -16.01 -5.92
CA MET A 514 -28.28 -16.88 -6.47
C MET A 514 -29.70 -16.33 -6.26
N SER A 515 -29.89 -15.51 -5.22
CA SER A 515 -31.19 -14.88 -4.90
C SER A 515 -31.44 -13.56 -5.65
N GLY A 516 -30.53 -13.14 -6.52
CA GLY A 516 -30.62 -11.86 -7.24
C GLY A 516 -30.22 -10.64 -6.40
N ASN A 517 -29.69 -10.86 -5.18
CA ASN A 517 -29.31 -9.79 -4.27
C ASN A 517 -27.83 -9.40 -4.40
N ALA A 518 -27.50 -8.13 -4.18
CA ALA A 518 -26.14 -7.65 -3.99
C ALA A 518 -26.10 -6.34 -3.20
N THR A 519 -24.98 -6.07 -2.50
CA THR A 519 -24.80 -4.81 -1.75
C THR A 519 -23.38 -4.26 -1.89
N GLY A 520 -23.21 -2.96 -1.73
CA GLY A 520 -21.90 -2.32 -1.76
C GLY A 520 -21.97 -0.89 -1.24
N ASN A 521 -20.81 -0.23 -1.18
CA ASN A 521 -20.72 1.15 -0.77
C ASN A 521 -19.59 1.87 -1.50
N LEU A 522 -19.62 3.20 -1.47
CA LEU A 522 -18.59 4.09 -2.01
C LEU A 522 -18.36 5.24 -1.03
N PHE A 523 -17.11 5.42 -0.60
CA PHE A 523 -16.64 6.61 0.09
C PHE A 523 -15.91 7.53 -0.89
N TRP A 524 -16.19 8.83 -0.84
CA TRP A 524 -15.58 9.80 -1.75
C TRP A 524 -15.49 11.21 -1.17
N ASP A 525 -14.27 11.70 -0.93
CA ASP A 525 -13.97 13.07 -0.48
C ASP A 525 -13.14 13.82 -1.53
N ASP A 526 -12.26 14.75 -1.16
CA ASP A 526 -11.34 15.39 -2.10
C ASP A 526 -10.08 14.56 -2.43
N GLY A 527 -9.80 13.53 -1.63
CA GLY A 527 -8.65 12.64 -1.79
C GLY A 527 -7.40 13.05 -1.02
N ASP A 528 -7.32 14.20 -0.37
CA ASP A 528 -6.03 14.74 0.13
C ASP A 528 -6.13 15.59 1.40
N SER A 529 -7.32 16.11 1.75
CA SER A 529 -7.48 16.93 2.96
C SER A 529 -7.31 16.12 4.25
N LEU A 530 -6.72 16.79 5.26
CA LEU A 530 -6.42 16.21 6.57
C LEU A 530 -7.67 15.73 7.32
N ASP A 531 -8.75 16.49 7.26
CA ASP A 531 -9.89 16.42 8.18
C ASP A 531 -11.24 16.26 7.47
N SER A 532 -11.24 15.80 6.21
CA SER A 532 -12.47 15.65 5.41
C SER A 532 -13.48 14.72 6.10
N ILE A 533 -13.01 13.69 6.82
CA ILE A 533 -13.86 12.73 7.54
C ILE A 533 -14.45 13.38 8.79
N GLU A 534 -13.62 14.05 9.60
CA GLU A 534 -13.99 14.74 10.83
C GLU A 534 -14.98 15.88 10.57
N THR A 535 -14.73 16.66 9.51
CA THR A 535 -15.59 17.77 9.07
C THR A 535 -16.81 17.31 8.27
N LYS A 536 -16.89 16.02 7.92
CA LYS A 536 -17.91 15.43 7.05
C LYS A 536 -17.98 16.05 5.66
N THR A 537 -16.85 16.47 5.12
CA THR A 537 -16.69 17.01 3.77
C THR A 537 -16.43 15.86 2.78
N TYR A 538 -17.41 14.96 2.66
CA TYR A 538 -17.36 13.80 1.78
C TYR A 538 -18.75 13.40 1.29
N ASN A 539 -18.78 12.47 0.36
CA ASN A 539 -19.96 11.73 -0.07
C ASN A 539 -19.83 10.26 0.36
N TYR A 540 -20.93 9.66 0.78
CA TYR A 540 -21.01 8.25 1.13
C TYR A 540 -22.28 7.66 0.52
N PHE A 541 -22.10 6.62 -0.28
CA PHE A 541 -23.19 5.93 -0.96
C PHE A 541 -23.32 4.50 -0.45
N GLU A 542 -24.56 4.06 -0.33
CA GLU A 542 -24.92 2.65 -0.19
C GLU A 542 -25.63 2.19 -1.46
N PHE A 543 -25.22 1.03 -1.97
CA PHE A 543 -25.83 0.38 -3.11
C PHE A 543 -26.51 -0.90 -2.68
N SER A 544 -27.71 -1.14 -3.19
CA SER A 544 -28.43 -2.40 -2.95
C SER A 544 -29.15 -2.85 -4.21
N CYS A 545 -28.98 -4.11 -4.58
CA CYS A 545 -29.68 -4.78 -5.66
C CYS A 545 -30.60 -5.82 -5.04
N SER A 546 -31.91 -5.76 -5.32
CA SER A 546 -32.89 -6.77 -4.94
C SER A 546 -34.14 -6.62 -5.80
N LEU A 547 -34.90 -7.70 -6.03
CA LEU A 547 -36.17 -7.67 -6.77
C LEU A 547 -36.07 -6.93 -8.11
N ASN A 548 -35.02 -7.21 -8.88
CA ASN A 548 -34.71 -6.56 -10.17
C ASN A 548 -34.61 -5.02 -10.10
N THR A 549 -34.18 -4.49 -8.96
CA THR A 549 -33.98 -3.07 -8.73
C THR A 549 -32.61 -2.84 -8.11
N LEU A 550 -31.77 -2.06 -8.79
CA LEU A 550 -30.60 -1.44 -8.20
C LEU A 550 -31.00 -0.09 -7.59
N THR A 551 -30.76 0.08 -6.31
CA THR A 551 -30.94 1.33 -5.58
C THR A 551 -29.59 1.93 -5.24
N ILE A 552 -29.44 3.21 -5.53
CA ILE A 552 -28.28 4.04 -5.19
C ILE A 552 -28.75 5.05 -4.14
N ASN A 553 -28.22 4.95 -2.93
CA ASN A 553 -28.63 5.78 -1.80
C ASN A 553 -27.46 6.67 -1.33
N ALA A 554 -27.56 7.98 -1.53
CA ALA A 554 -26.60 8.96 -1.05
C ALA A 554 -26.87 9.28 0.44
N ILE A 555 -26.17 8.60 1.34
CA ILE A 555 -26.29 8.76 2.80
C ILE A 555 -25.67 10.08 3.26
N VAL A 556 -24.51 10.41 2.70
CA VAL A 556 -23.83 11.70 2.90
C VAL A 556 -23.53 12.28 1.52
N ALA A 557 -23.78 13.56 1.32
CA ALA A 557 -23.70 14.22 0.02
C ALA A 557 -23.12 15.65 0.14
N ASN A 558 -22.06 15.81 0.94
CA ASN A 558 -21.54 17.10 1.36
C ASN A 558 -20.35 17.60 0.51
N TYR A 559 -19.78 16.75 -0.36
CA TYR A 559 -18.68 17.14 -1.23
C TYR A 559 -19.19 17.35 -2.67
N LYS A 560 -19.14 18.61 -3.15
CA LYS A 560 -19.71 19.01 -4.44
C LYS A 560 -18.69 19.30 -5.53
N ASP A 561 -17.41 19.29 -5.19
CA ASP A 561 -16.34 19.67 -6.13
C ASP A 561 -15.90 18.53 -7.05
N SER A 562 -16.51 17.34 -6.93
CA SER A 562 -16.28 16.21 -7.83
C SER A 562 -17.57 15.80 -8.55
N PRO A 563 -17.53 15.61 -9.89
CA PRO A 563 -18.68 15.15 -10.64
C PRO A 563 -18.95 13.65 -10.37
N MET A 564 -19.98 13.35 -9.59
CA MET A 564 -20.38 11.98 -9.22
C MET A 564 -21.23 11.31 -10.33
N ARG A 565 -20.75 11.33 -11.57
CA ARG A 565 -21.49 10.82 -12.73
C ARG A 565 -21.35 9.31 -12.87
N LEU A 566 -22.45 8.58 -12.99
CA LEU A 566 -22.51 7.16 -13.27
C LEU A 566 -22.85 6.93 -14.75
N GLU A 567 -21.96 6.23 -15.46
CA GLU A 567 -22.07 6.02 -16.91
C GLU A 567 -22.54 4.62 -17.30
N LEU A 568 -22.09 3.61 -16.54
CA LEU A 568 -22.36 2.20 -16.84
C LEU A 568 -22.69 1.43 -15.57
N VAL A 569 -23.77 0.65 -15.62
CA VAL A 569 -24.02 -0.43 -14.65
C VAL A 569 -23.97 -1.76 -15.37
N ARG A 570 -23.09 -2.65 -14.90
CA ARG A 570 -22.97 -4.02 -15.39
C ARG A 570 -23.43 -4.99 -14.31
N LEU A 571 -24.54 -5.68 -14.57
CA LEU A 571 -25.12 -6.68 -13.68
C LEU A 571 -24.79 -8.08 -14.17
N LEU A 572 -24.26 -8.90 -13.27
CA LEU A 572 -23.91 -10.30 -13.51
C LEU A 572 -24.93 -11.21 -12.80
N GLY A 573 -25.34 -12.30 -13.47
CA GLY A 573 -26.27 -13.28 -12.90
C GLY A 573 -27.75 -12.97 -13.09
N VAL A 574 -28.08 -12.11 -14.06
CA VAL A 574 -29.49 -11.81 -14.40
C VAL A 574 -30.05 -12.98 -15.19
N SER A 575 -30.66 -13.96 -14.52
CA SER A 575 -30.97 -15.26 -15.13
C SER A 575 -32.13 -15.26 -16.14
N LYS A 576 -33.01 -14.27 -16.08
CA LYS A 576 -34.16 -14.14 -16.98
C LYS A 576 -33.95 -13.04 -18.02
N THR A 577 -34.47 -13.26 -19.23
CA THR A 577 -34.40 -12.29 -20.34
C THR A 577 -34.94 -10.92 -19.95
N VAL A 578 -34.12 -9.90 -20.06
CA VAL A 578 -34.49 -8.51 -19.79
C VAL A 578 -35.31 -7.95 -20.95
N MET A 579 -36.49 -7.41 -20.63
CA MET A 579 -37.45 -6.88 -21.61
C MET A 579 -37.43 -5.35 -21.68
N SER A 580 -37.17 -4.68 -20.56
CA SER A 580 -37.09 -3.22 -20.47
C SER A 580 -36.27 -2.81 -19.26
N VAL A 581 -35.69 -1.61 -19.32
CA VAL A 581 -34.95 -0.97 -18.23
C VAL A 581 -35.55 0.42 -18.01
N ASN A 582 -35.74 0.79 -16.73
CA ASN A 582 -36.16 2.13 -16.33
C ASN A 582 -35.11 2.74 -15.40
N VAL A 583 -34.80 4.01 -15.60
CA VAL A 583 -33.92 4.81 -14.73
C VAL A 583 -34.77 5.91 -14.10
N ASN A 584 -34.88 5.90 -12.77
CA ASN A 584 -35.73 6.81 -12.00
C ASN A 584 -37.18 6.91 -12.55
N GLY A 585 -37.75 5.76 -12.91
CA GLY A 585 -39.12 5.64 -13.44
C GLY A 585 -39.30 6.03 -14.90
N LYS A 586 -38.23 6.36 -15.64
CA LYS A 586 -38.27 6.65 -17.08
C LYS A 586 -37.64 5.52 -17.89
N GLU A 587 -38.25 5.16 -19.01
CA GLU A 587 -37.71 4.16 -19.93
C GLU A 587 -36.31 4.55 -20.41
N HIS A 588 -35.36 3.61 -20.28
CA HIS A 588 -33.99 3.73 -20.77
C HIS A 588 -33.74 2.68 -21.84
N LYS A 589 -33.32 3.13 -23.03
CA LYS A 589 -33.23 2.27 -24.21
C LYS A 589 -31.83 1.73 -24.47
N ASP A 590 -30.81 2.38 -23.93
CA ASP A 590 -29.42 1.98 -24.14
C ASP A 590 -28.99 0.93 -23.12
N PHE A 591 -29.46 -0.29 -23.33
CA PHE A 591 -29.04 -1.46 -22.57
C PHE A 591 -28.82 -2.66 -23.50
N TYR A 592 -27.96 -3.55 -23.06
CA TYR A 592 -27.67 -4.81 -23.73
C TYR A 592 -27.82 -5.95 -22.73
N TYR A 593 -28.47 -7.03 -23.15
CA TYR A 593 -28.58 -8.25 -22.36
C TYR A 593 -28.03 -9.45 -23.14
N ASN A 594 -27.04 -10.12 -22.57
CA ASN A 594 -26.46 -11.35 -23.08
C ASN A 594 -27.10 -12.54 -22.37
N ILE A 595 -27.91 -13.32 -23.09
CA ILE A 595 -28.58 -14.52 -22.56
C ILE A 595 -27.57 -15.60 -22.14
N PRO A 596 -26.61 -16.04 -23.00
CA PRO A 596 -25.61 -17.05 -22.62
C PRO A 596 -24.85 -16.74 -21.32
N ASP A 597 -24.44 -15.49 -21.14
CA ASP A 597 -23.59 -15.08 -20.02
C ASP A 597 -24.40 -14.50 -18.83
N GLN A 598 -25.72 -14.30 -19.00
CA GLN A 598 -26.61 -13.71 -17.99
C GLN A 598 -26.15 -12.32 -17.51
N ILE A 599 -25.72 -11.48 -18.47
CA ILE A 599 -25.18 -10.14 -18.20
C ILE A 599 -26.11 -9.08 -18.75
N LEU A 600 -26.54 -8.16 -17.89
CA LEU A 600 -27.21 -6.91 -18.28
C LEU A 600 -26.22 -5.76 -18.16
N ALA A 601 -25.99 -5.04 -19.25
CA ALA A 601 -25.20 -3.81 -19.26
C ALA A 601 -26.13 -2.64 -19.61
N VAL A 602 -26.19 -1.64 -18.72
CA VAL A 602 -26.96 -0.40 -18.91
C VAL A 602 -25.97 0.72 -19.16
N HIS A 603 -25.92 1.21 -20.40
CA HIS A 603 -24.95 2.19 -20.90
C HIS A 603 -25.53 3.59 -20.97
N SER A 604 -24.67 4.59 -21.23
CA SER A 604 -25.06 5.98 -21.49
C SER A 604 -26.02 6.55 -20.44
N LEU A 605 -25.77 6.22 -19.17
CA LEU A 605 -26.61 6.65 -18.07
C LEU A 605 -26.48 8.16 -17.80
N ASP A 606 -25.26 8.72 -17.92
CA ASP A 606 -24.90 10.10 -17.56
C ASP A 606 -25.60 10.59 -16.28
N MET A 607 -25.67 9.71 -15.29
CA MET A 607 -26.52 9.88 -14.12
C MET A 607 -25.74 10.54 -13.00
N ASP A 608 -26.10 11.78 -12.63
CA ASP A 608 -25.53 12.43 -11.44
C ASP A 608 -26.03 11.72 -10.18
N MET A 609 -25.15 10.96 -9.51
CA MET A 609 -25.48 10.22 -8.29
C MET A 609 -25.90 11.14 -7.12
N LEU A 610 -25.59 12.45 -7.19
CA LEU A 610 -25.96 13.44 -6.18
C LEU A 610 -27.30 14.16 -6.47
N ALA A 611 -27.94 13.91 -7.62
CA ALA A 611 -29.14 14.63 -8.06
C ALA A 611 -30.32 14.50 -7.09
N GLN A 612 -30.43 13.36 -6.39
CA GLN A 612 -31.42 13.10 -5.35
C GLN A 612 -30.89 12.03 -4.39
N SER A 613 -31.46 11.94 -3.18
CA SER A 613 -30.97 11.02 -2.14
C SER A 613 -31.07 9.54 -2.53
N ILE A 614 -32.16 9.15 -3.20
CA ILE A 614 -32.38 7.77 -3.62
C ILE A 614 -32.65 7.75 -5.12
N GLN A 615 -31.87 6.94 -5.83
CA GLN A 615 -32.04 6.72 -7.26
C GLN A 615 -32.17 5.24 -7.57
N LYS A 616 -32.85 4.91 -8.67
CA LYS A 616 -33.18 3.53 -9.02
C LYS A 616 -32.94 3.22 -10.49
N ILE A 617 -32.42 2.02 -10.73
CA ILE A 617 -32.38 1.37 -12.03
C ILE A 617 -33.14 0.06 -11.90
N GLU A 618 -34.24 -0.06 -12.63
CA GLU A 618 -35.19 -1.18 -12.54
C GLU A 618 -35.23 -1.90 -13.87
N TRP A 619 -35.34 -3.24 -13.87
CA TRP A 619 -35.52 -4.00 -15.10
C TRP A 619 -36.65 -5.01 -14.98
N THR A 620 -37.38 -5.19 -16.08
CA THR A 620 -38.42 -6.22 -16.18
C THR A 620 -37.89 -7.42 -16.92
N THR A 621 -38.22 -8.63 -16.47
CA THR A 621 -37.82 -9.85 -17.14
C THR A 621 -39.00 -10.56 -17.79
N ALA A 622 -38.75 -11.37 -18.81
CA ALA A 622 -39.74 -12.29 -19.34
C ALA A 622 -40.30 -13.18 -18.21
N HIS A 623 -41.59 -13.52 -18.30
CA HIS A 623 -42.29 -14.31 -17.28
C HIS A 623 -41.67 -15.69 -17.10
#